data_AF-A0AAU1C5Y2-F1
#
_entry.id   AF-A0AAU1C5Y2-F1
#
_cell.length_a   1.000
_cell.length_b   1.000
_cell.length_c   1.000
_cell.angle_alpha   90.00
_cell.angle_beta   90.00
_cell.angle_gamma   90.00
#
_symmetry.space_group_name_H-M   'P 1'
#
loop_
_entity.id
_entity.type
_entity.pdbx_description
1 polymer ?
#
loop_
_entity_poly.entity_id
_entity_poly.type
_entity_poly.pdbx_seq_one_letter_code
_entity_poly.pdbx_strand_id
1 'polypeptide(L)'
;MTSVSGDFELSMDELRVVARYAAEAAQGVLAVFEDAHPGDGRPRAAIDAAWEFIDGAPRTRLQRITSMDAHRAAKDAATEAARLAAQAAGDAASAAYLHPLAKAHQVAHILRAAANAARIAEIEAAEDPGAGDRALEGARERAAPALIDILRRYPPAPTGRSRAAQLMTALDAALRVECGPLSRRDLCAGFEALGLPVGATVIVHASLSAFGRVDGGVATVLGALRHRLGPQGTVVVPAFTGDEVRDPHPGAGADADRSGVPLFHDRLPILMGALPTAVLADPDRLRSSHPQASVAALGPLARDITARQPLAYAVGHGSPFDRLHELGAHILLLGVGHNRNSFLHYAESLIPNHRRKLRRFPYAVDGERVWVEVPDVGDDNGRHFPGVGAEAEEAGLVRVGVIGAAECRLMDSRPFIEFAARRLRERLAAEGRETP
;
A
#
# COMPACT_ATOMS: atom_id res chain seq x y z
N MET A 1 27.59 -11.10 22.33
CA MET A 1 26.15 -10.80 22.47
C MET A 1 25.55 -11.82 23.42
N THR A 2 25.20 -11.44 24.65
CA THR A 2 24.48 -12.32 25.57
C THR A 2 23.00 -12.29 25.20
N SER A 3 22.40 -13.43 24.89
CA SER A 3 20.96 -13.57 24.66
C SER A 3 20.24 -14.02 25.92
N VAL A 4 18.95 -13.68 26.03
CA VAL A 4 18.03 -14.26 27.00
C VAL A 4 17.23 -15.35 26.27
N SER A 5 17.15 -16.54 26.86
CA SER A 5 16.49 -17.71 26.28
C SER A 5 15.07 -17.92 26.85
N GLY A 6 14.17 -18.44 26.02
CA GLY A 6 12.78 -18.80 26.33
C GLY A 6 12.13 -19.48 25.12
N ASP A 7 10.87 -19.14 24.81
CA ASP A 7 10.17 -19.62 23.61
C ASP A 7 10.85 -19.13 22.30
N PHE A 8 11.60 -18.04 22.39
CA PHE A 8 12.48 -17.49 21.37
C PHE A 8 13.70 -16.81 22.01
N GLU A 9 14.62 -16.29 21.20
CA GLU A 9 15.76 -15.53 21.69
C GLU A 9 15.50 -14.03 21.65
N LEU A 10 15.98 -13.33 22.68
CA LEU A 10 16.12 -11.88 22.69
C LEU A 10 17.56 -11.49 23.02
N SER A 11 18.18 -10.74 22.12
CA SER A 11 19.49 -10.14 22.33
C SER A 11 19.42 -8.94 23.28
N MET A 12 20.56 -8.57 23.88
CA MET A 12 20.64 -7.32 24.65
C MET A 12 20.28 -6.08 23.83
N ASP A 13 20.63 -6.05 22.54
CA ASP A 13 20.34 -4.90 21.68
C ASP A 13 18.84 -4.77 21.40
N GLU A 14 18.14 -5.90 21.21
CA GLU A 14 16.68 -5.91 21.12
C GLU A 14 16.01 -5.44 22.43
N LEU A 15 16.54 -5.84 23.60
CA LEU A 15 16.06 -5.33 24.88
C LEU A 15 16.27 -3.82 25.03
N ARG A 16 17.37 -3.28 24.49
CA ARG A 16 17.62 -1.83 24.47
C ARG A 16 16.65 -1.09 23.55
N VAL A 17 16.26 -1.69 22.42
CA VAL A 17 15.21 -1.13 21.54
C VAL A 17 13.89 -1.00 22.28
N VAL A 18 13.46 -2.05 23.00
CA VAL A 18 12.23 -2.00 23.81
C VAL A 18 12.34 -0.97 24.93
N ALA A 19 13.45 -0.97 25.67
CA ALA A 19 13.66 -0.03 26.77
C ALA A 19 13.63 1.43 26.29
N ARG A 20 14.27 1.73 25.15
CA ARG A 20 14.27 3.08 24.56
C ARG A 20 12.86 3.55 24.24
N TYR A 21 12.06 2.72 23.57
CA TYR A 21 10.69 3.08 23.23
C TYR A 21 9.83 3.41 24.47
N ALA A 22 9.94 2.59 25.52
CA ALA A 22 9.24 2.80 26.78
C ALA A 22 9.77 4.03 27.54
N ALA A 23 11.09 4.24 27.56
CA ALA A 23 11.74 5.36 28.25
C ALA A 23 11.39 6.71 27.60
N GLU A 24 11.36 6.80 26.27
CA GLU A 24 10.93 8.02 25.57
C GLU A 24 9.47 8.37 25.90
N ALA A 25 8.57 7.38 25.94
CA ALA A 25 7.18 7.59 26.33
C ALA A 25 7.06 8.06 27.79
N ALA A 26 7.81 7.42 28.71
CA ALA A 26 7.81 7.78 30.11
C ALA A 26 8.42 9.17 30.38
N GLN A 27 9.50 9.52 29.68
CA GLN A 27 10.15 10.82 29.77
C GLN A 27 9.22 11.96 29.37
N GLY A 28 8.39 11.75 28.34
CA GLY A 28 7.43 12.74 27.86
C GLY A 28 6.34 13.11 28.87
N VAL A 29 6.06 12.25 29.85
CA VAL A 29 5.02 12.46 30.87
C VAL A 29 5.55 12.57 32.30
N LEU A 30 6.86 12.64 32.46
CA LEU A 30 7.49 12.64 33.79
C LEU A 30 7.15 13.91 34.59
N ALA A 31 7.07 15.06 33.92
CA ALA A 31 6.70 16.33 34.55
C ALA A 31 5.35 16.24 35.27
N VAL A 32 4.39 15.48 34.71
CA VAL A 32 3.06 15.26 35.30
C VAL A 32 3.14 14.64 36.71
N PHE A 33 4.11 13.75 36.94
CA PHE A 33 4.33 13.20 38.28
C PHE A 33 5.08 14.19 39.18
N GLU A 34 6.13 14.82 38.67
CA GLU A 34 6.99 15.73 39.43
C GLU A 34 6.23 16.97 39.91
N ASP A 35 5.32 17.50 39.10
CA ASP A 35 4.45 18.63 39.47
C ASP A 35 3.48 18.24 40.60
N ALA A 36 2.99 16.99 40.61
CA ALA A 36 2.13 16.48 41.66
C ALA A 36 2.89 16.07 42.94
N HIS A 37 4.17 15.70 42.82
CA HIS A 37 5.01 15.19 43.93
C HIS A 37 6.45 15.72 43.84
N PRO A 38 6.71 17.03 44.06
CA PRO A 38 7.99 17.69 43.78
C PRO A 38 9.19 17.21 44.63
N GLY A 39 8.98 16.32 45.59
CA GLY A 39 10.04 15.70 46.41
C GLY A 39 10.27 14.21 46.15
N ASP A 40 9.50 13.58 45.26
CA ASP A 40 9.59 12.15 45.01
C ASP A 40 10.35 11.86 43.71
N GLY A 41 11.65 11.61 43.84
CA GLY A 41 12.54 11.29 42.71
C GLY A 41 12.44 9.85 42.19
N ARG A 42 11.56 8.99 42.74
CA ARG A 42 11.51 7.56 42.38
C ARG A 42 11.24 7.33 40.88
N PRO A 43 10.28 8.02 40.22
CA PRO A 43 10.07 7.84 38.78
C PRO A 43 11.22 8.34 37.91
N ARG A 44 11.83 9.49 38.24
CA ARG A 44 13.03 10.00 37.56
C ARG A 44 14.17 8.98 37.60
N ALA A 45 14.45 8.44 38.79
CA ALA A 45 15.49 7.42 38.97
C ALA A 45 15.23 6.14 38.16
N ALA A 46 13.97 5.77 37.90
CA ALA A 46 13.63 4.64 37.05
C ALA A 46 13.93 4.93 35.57
N ILE A 47 13.59 6.12 35.08
CA ILE A 47 13.89 6.53 33.71
C ILE A 47 15.40 6.67 33.49
N ASP A 48 16.12 7.26 34.45
CA ASP A 48 17.59 7.37 34.38
C ASP A 48 18.25 5.98 34.33
N ALA A 49 17.81 5.04 35.17
CA ALA A 49 18.31 3.66 35.15
C ALA A 49 17.99 2.94 33.83
N ALA A 50 16.87 3.27 33.17
CA ALA A 50 16.55 2.75 31.84
C ALA A 50 17.52 3.31 30.79
N TRP A 51 17.77 4.62 30.79
CA TRP A 51 18.72 5.27 29.88
C TRP A 51 20.15 4.75 30.04
N GLU A 52 20.61 4.52 31.28
CA GLU A 52 21.92 3.90 31.52
C GLU A 52 22.05 2.55 30.79
N PHE A 53 21.01 1.71 30.84
CA PHE A 53 20.97 0.43 30.13
C PHE A 53 20.91 0.60 28.60
N ILE A 54 20.09 1.54 28.13
CA ILE A 54 19.94 1.88 26.71
C ILE A 54 21.27 2.33 26.10
N ASP A 55 22.07 3.09 26.85
CA ASP A 55 23.35 3.67 26.41
C ASP A 55 24.53 2.70 26.54
N GLY A 56 24.25 1.42 26.84
CA GLY A 56 25.21 0.35 26.72
C GLY A 56 25.65 -0.27 28.05
N ALA A 57 25.23 0.28 29.19
CA ALA A 57 25.54 -0.31 30.48
C ALA A 57 24.95 -1.73 30.61
N PRO A 58 25.54 -2.60 31.44
CA PRO A 58 25.01 -3.92 31.67
C PRO A 58 23.66 -3.86 32.39
N ARG A 59 22.86 -4.91 32.21
CA ARG A 59 21.63 -5.10 32.98
C ARG A 59 21.97 -5.43 34.44
N THR A 60 21.63 -4.56 35.38
CA THR A 60 21.97 -4.72 36.81
C THR A 60 20.75 -4.65 37.72
N ARG A 61 20.94 -4.92 39.02
CA ARG A 61 19.85 -4.82 40.00
C ARG A 61 19.23 -3.41 40.07
N LEU A 62 19.95 -2.38 39.62
CA LEU A 62 19.47 -0.99 39.63
C LEU A 62 18.11 -0.85 38.95
N GLN A 63 17.98 -1.32 37.71
CA GLN A 63 16.73 -1.23 36.94
C GLN A 63 15.55 -1.92 37.66
N ARG A 64 15.78 -3.05 38.34
CA ARG A 64 14.72 -3.72 39.12
C ARG A 64 14.30 -2.90 40.34
N ILE A 65 15.26 -2.36 41.07
CA ILE A 65 15.00 -1.58 42.29
C ILE A 65 14.21 -0.32 41.93
N THR A 66 14.73 0.48 40.99
CA THR A 66 14.10 1.74 40.59
C THR A 66 12.73 1.51 39.94
N SER A 67 12.57 0.44 39.14
CA SER A 67 11.25 0.04 38.63
C SER A 67 10.24 -0.23 39.75
N MET A 68 10.62 -1.02 40.76
CA MET A 68 9.75 -1.31 41.90
C MET A 68 9.45 -0.07 42.73
N ASP A 69 10.41 0.82 42.90
CA ASP A 69 10.25 2.08 43.63
C ASP A 69 9.31 3.04 42.89
N ALA A 70 9.43 3.17 41.56
CA ALA A 70 8.49 3.93 40.73
C ALA A 70 7.08 3.34 40.75
N HIS A 71 6.93 2.01 40.75
CA HIS A 71 5.61 1.39 40.93
C HIS A 71 5.03 1.58 42.34
N ARG A 72 5.86 1.74 43.38
CA ARG A 72 5.40 2.16 44.71
C ARG A 72 4.96 3.63 44.70
N ALA A 73 5.74 4.52 44.08
CA ALA A 73 5.35 5.91 43.86
C ALA A 73 4.01 6.04 43.13
N ALA A 74 3.75 5.18 42.14
CA ALA A 74 2.46 5.13 41.48
C ALA A 74 1.31 4.78 42.44
N LYS A 75 1.51 3.85 43.38
CA LYS A 75 0.48 3.51 44.39
C LYS A 75 0.24 4.66 45.36
N ASP A 76 1.27 5.46 45.63
CA ASP A 76 1.23 6.60 46.55
C ASP A 76 0.69 7.88 45.87
N ALA A 77 0.50 7.87 44.54
CA ALA A 77 0.21 9.07 43.76
C ALA A 77 -1.20 9.63 44.00
N ALA A 78 -1.30 10.96 44.13
CA ALA A 78 -2.54 11.68 44.41
C ALA A 78 -3.57 11.71 43.26
N THR A 79 -3.14 11.58 42.00
CA THR A 79 -4.02 11.67 40.82
C THR A 79 -3.83 10.48 39.88
N GLU A 80 -4.85 10.20 39.03
CA GLU A 80 -4.73 9.16 38.01
C GLU A 80 -3.56 9.44 37.05
N ALA A 81 -3.39 10.70 36.63
CA ALA A 81 -2.33 11.10 35.71
C ALA A 81 -0.93 10.89 36.32
N ALA A 82 -0.71 11.33 37.57
CA ALA A 82 0.55 11.09 38.27
C ALA A 82 0.80 9.57 38.45
N ARG A 83 -0.22 8.80 38.84
CA ARG A 83 -0.11 7.34 38.96
C ARG A 83 0.34 6.70 37.63
N LEU A 84 -0.25 7.10 36.51
CA LEU A 84 0.09 6.58 35.17
C LEU A 84 1.50 6.97 34.74
N ALA A 85 1.95 8.19 35.04
CA ALA A 85 3.30 8.67 34.76
C ALA A 85 4.36 7.87 35.54
N ALA A 86 4.15 7.66 36.84
CA ALA A 86 5.02 6.81 37.66
C ALA A 86 5.00 5.33 37.22
N GLN A 87 3.86 4.82 36.75
CA GLN A 87 3.79 3.48 36.13
C GLN A 87 4.62 3.41 34.85
N ALA A 88 4.52 4.41 33.97
CA ALA A 88 5.31 4.46 32.72
C ALA A 88 6.82 4.47 33.02
N ALA A 89 7.25 5.23 34.02
CA ALA A 89 8.64 5.23 34.48
C ALA A 89 9.10 3.86 35.01
N GLY A 90 8.26 3.20 35.82
CA GLY A 90 8.53 1.84 36.29
C GLY A 90 8.64 0.83 35.14
N ASP A 91 7.79 0.96 34.13
CA ASP A 91 7.77 0.11 32.94
C ASP A 91 9.03 0.27 32.09
N ALA A 92 9.51 1.51 31.92
CA ALA A 92 10.75 1.81 31.21
C ALA A 92 11.96 1.08 31.81
N ALA A 93 12.10 1.11 33.14
CA ALA A 93 13.16 0.37 33.83
C ALA A 93 12.96 -1.17 33.77
N SER A 94 11.71 -1.63 33.84
CA SER A 94 11.37 -3.06 33.73
C SER A 94 11.62 -3.65 32.34
N ALA A 95 11.61 -2.84 31.27
CA ALA A 95 11.79 -3.30 29.89
C ALA A 95 13.11 -4.06 29.66
N ALA A 96 14.18 -3.74 30.42
CA ALA A 96 15.44 -4.49 30.41
C ALA A 96 15.31 -5.97 30.82
N TYR A 97 14.17 -6.34 31.41
CA TYR A 97 13.83 -7.68 31.89
C TYR A 97 12.65 -8.30 31.14
N LEU A 98 12.29 -7.78 29.97
CA LEU A 98 11.32 -8.43 29.10
C LEU A 98 11.72 -9.90 28.88
N HIS A 99 10.80 -10.80 29.23
CA HIS A 99 11.05 -12.23 29.12
C HIS A 99 10.63 -12.72 27.73
N PRO A 100 11.46 -13.52 27.04
CA PRO A 100 11.13 -14.11 25.73
C PRO A 100 10.17 -15.31 25.89
N LEU A 101 9.04 -15.08 26.56
CA LEU A 101 7.95 -16.03 26.74
C LEU A 101 6.78 -15.51 25.94
N ALA A 102 6.23 -16.32 25.04
CA ALA A 102 5.13 -15.97 24.15
C ALA A 102 3.79 -15.88 24.92
N LYS A 103 3.70 -14.95 25.86
CA LYS A 103 2.55 -14.70 26.72
C LYS A 103 2.06 -13.26 26.54
N ALA A 104 0.75 -13.10 26.36
CA ALA A 104 0.13 -11.80 26.07
C ALA A 104 0.46 -10.70 27.11
N HIS A 105 0.62 -11.05 28.39
CA HIS A 105 0.96 -10.06 29.42
C HIS A 105 2.38 -9.47 29.27
N GLN A 106 3.28 -10.11 28.53
CA GLN A 106 4.62 -9.57 28.25
C GLN A 106 4.57 -8.33 27.36
N VAL A 107 3.54 -8.19 26.51
CA VAL A 107 3.34 -7.02 25.65
C VAL A 107 3.23 -5.72 26.46
N ALA A 108 2.75 -5.81 27.71
CA ALA A 108 2.65 -4.65 28.57
C ALA A 108 4.02 -4.05 28.94
N HIS A 109 5.09 -4.85 28.97
CA HIS A 109 6.46 -4.32 29.13
C HIS A 109 6.96 -3.55 27.90
N ILE A 110 6.29 -3.69 26.76
CA ILE A 110 6.63 -3.02 25.50
C ILE A 110 5.78 -1.75 25.34
N LEU A 111 4.46 -1.87 25.48
CA LEU A 111 3.51 -0.83 25.03
C LEU A 111 2.83 -0.04 26.16
N ARG A 112 2.85 -0.50 27.41
CA ARG A 112 2.06 0.11 28.50
C ARG A 112 2.49 1.54 28.82
N ALA A 113 3.79 1.85 28.75
CA ALA A 113 4.28 3.22 28.96
C ALA A 113 3.68 4.21 27.94
N ALA A 114 3.63 3.85 26.66
CA ALA A 114 3.01 4.66 25.61
C ALA A 114 1.48 4.77 25.79
N ALA A 115 0.81 3.69 26.15
CA ALA A 115 -0.62 3.70 26.41
C ALA A 115 -1.00 4.56 27.63
N ASN A 116 -0.16 4.53 28.68
CA ASN A 116 -0.31 5.42 29.84
C ASN A 116 -0.12 6.88 29.44
N ALA A 117 0.85 7.20 28.59
CA ALA A 117 1.06 8.56 28.09
C ALA A 117 -0.15 9.06 27.27
N ALA A 118 -0.73 8.22 26.41
CA ALA A 118 -1.96 8.57 25.71
C ALA A 118 -3.14 8.79 26.66
N ARG A 119 -3.26 7.99 27.72
CA ARG A 119 -4.29 8.18 28.75
C ARG A 119 -4.08 9.49 29.54
N ILE A 120 -2.84 9.86 29.83
CA ILE A 120 -2.52 11.14 30.48
C ILE A 120 -2.95 12.31 29.58
N ALA A 121 -2.65 12.22 28.28
CA ALA A 121 -3.10 13.23 27.31
C ALA A 121 -4.62 13.41 27.28
N GLU A 122 -5.40 12.31 27.37
CA GLU A 122 -6.86 12.39 27.50
C GLU A 122 -7.32 13.10 28.79
N ILE A 123 -6.57 12.92 29.90
CA ILE A 123 -6.94 13.50 31.20
C ILE A 123 -6.62 15.00 31.23
N GLU A 124 -5.44 15.40 30.74
CA GLU A 124 -4.99 16.79 30.76
C GLU A 124 -5.73 17.66 29.74
N ALA A 125 -6.13 17.07 28.61
CA ALA A 125 -6.89 17.75 27.55
C ALA A 125 -8.35 17.25 27.50
N ALA A 126 -9.06 17.31 28.63
CA ALA A 126 -10.43 16.79 28.76
C ALA A 126 -11.45 17.39 27.76
N GLU A 127 -11.18 18.59 27.23
CA GLU A 127 -12.00 19.26 26.20
C GLU A 127 -11.63 18.86 24.76
N ASP A 128 -10.59 18.03 24.56
CA ASP A 128 -10.12 17.57 23.27
C ASP A 128 -10.25 16.04 23.15
N PRO A 129 -11.35 15.55 22.55
CA PRO A 129 -11.58 14.12 22.37
C PRO A 129 -10.50 13.38 21.56
N GLY A 130 -9.68 14.10 20.79
CA GLY A 130 -8.62 13.51 19.94
C GLY A 130 -7.24 13.46 20.60
N ALA A 131 -7.07 13.94 21.84
CA ALA A 131 -5.76 13.99 22.50
C ALA A 131 -5.11 12.61 22.66
N GLY A 132 -5.89 11.60 23.04
CA GLY A 132 -5.43 10.22 23.14
C GLY A 132 -4.98 9.64 21.80
N ASP A 133 -5.76 9.87 20.74
CA ASP A 133 -5.47 9.37 19.40
C ASP A 133 -4.19 9.99 18.82
N ARG A 134 -3.99 11.30 19.00
CA ARG A 134 -2.73 11.96 18.57
C ARG A 134 -1.52 11.46 19.35
N ALA A 135 -1.68 11.20 20.64
CA ALA A 135 -0.62 10.60 21.45
C ALA A 135 -0.29 9.17 20.99
N LEU A 136 -1.30 8.38 20.60
CA LEU A 136 -1.08 7.07 19.99
C LEU A 136 -0.38 7.17 18.63
N GLU A 137 -0.74 8.15 17.80
CA GLU A 137 -0.07 8.36 16.50
C GLU A 137 1.40 8.74 16.70
N GLY A 138 1.70 9.68 17.60
CA GLY A 138 3.08 9.99 17.96
C GLY A 138 3.84 8.81 18.58
N ALA A 139 3.14 7.87 19.23
CA ALA A 139 3.72 6.61 19.68
C ALA A 139 3.95 5.60 18.54
N ARG A 140 3.15 5.64 17.46
CA ARG A 140 3.36 4.84 16.25
C ARG A 140 4.55 5.36 15.46
N GLU A 141 4.65 6.66 15.26
CA GLU A 141 5.76 7.29 14.51
C GLU A 141 7.14 6.99 15.14
N ARG A 142 7.22 6.89 16.47
CA ARG A 142 8.46 6.53 17.19
C ARG A 142 8.78 5.04 17.17
N ALA A 143 7.85 4.17 16.78
CA ALA A 143 8.06 2.73 16.82
C ALA A 143 9.01 2.28 15.70
N ALA A 144 10.27 2.06 16.05
CA ALA A 144 11.27 1.56 15.10
C ALA A 144 10.89 0.17 14.55
N PRO A 145 11.26 -0.18 13.30
CA PRO A 145 10.95 -1.50 12.72
C PRO A 145 11.39 -2.69 13.59
N ALA A 146 12.56 -2.58 14.23
CA ALA A 146 13.06 -3.60 15.16
C ALA A 146 12.13 -3.82 16.37
N LEU A 147 11.48 -2.77 16.87
CA LEU A 147 10.49 -2.87 17.95
C LEU A 147 9.27 -3.67 17.50
N ILE A 148 8.78 -3.41 16.29
CA ILE A 148 7.61 -4.09 15.71
C ILE A 148 7.94 -5.58 15.49
N ASP A 149 9.14 -5.89 15.01
CA ASP A 149 9.60 -7.26 14.85
C ASP A 149 9.67 -8.02 16.18
N ILE A 150 10.10 -7.36 17.26
CA ILE A 150 10.08 -7.93 18.62
C ILE A 150 8.63 -8.12 19.10
N LEU A 151 7.78 -7.12 18.95
CA LEU A 151 6.37 -7.15 19.36
C LEU A 151 5.61 -8.32 18.71
N ARG A 152 5.89 -8.62 17.44
CA ARG A 152 5.27 -9.72 16.69
C ARG A 152 5.64 -11.12 17.19
N ARG A 153 6.73 -11.27 17.95
CA ARG A 153 7.09 -12.55 18.60
C ARG A 153 6.18 -12.87 19.79
N TYR A 154 5.45 -11.87 20.29
CA TYR A 154 4.46 -12.03 21.35
C TYR A 154 3.04 -12.13 20.76
N PRO A 155 2.14 -12.89 21.43
CA PRO A 155 0.71 -12.84 21.14
C PRO A 155 0.17 -11.41 21.27
N PRO A 156 -0.98 -11.09 20.63
CA PRO A 156 -1.62 -9.78 20.75
C PRO A 156 -1.86 -9.36 22.21
N ALA A 157 -1.84 -8.05 22.44
CA ALA A 157 -2.07 -7.48 23.75
C ALA A 157 -3.46 -7.89 24.30
N PRO A 158 -3.57 -8.30 25.57
CA PRO A 158 -4.84 -8.71 26.13
C PRO A 158 -5.79 -7.51 26.25
N THR A 159 -7.05 -7.67 25.87
CA THR A 159 -8.06 -6.63 26.04
C THR A 159 -8.39 -6.46 27.52
N GLY A 160 -8.10 -5.27 28.05
CA GLY A 160 -8.41 -4.92 29.44
C GLY A 160 -9.64 -4.01 29.58
N ARG A 161 -10.16 -3.90 30.80
CA ARG A 161 -11.31 -3.03 31.12
C ARG A 161 -10.95 -1.56 31.35
N SER A 162 -9.69 -1.27 31.68
CA SER A 162 -9.24 0.12 31.89
C SER A 162 -9.01 0.82 30.55
N ARG A 163 -9.21 2.15 30.51
CA ARG A 163 -8.98 2.96 29.31
C ARG A 163 -7.54 2.84 28.80
N ALA A 164 -6.55 2.84 29.71
CA ALA A 164 -5.15 2.61 29.34
C ALA A 164 -4.92 1.23 28.70
N ALA A 165 -5.62 0.17 29.14
CA ALA A 165 -5.51 -1.14 28.51
C ALA A 165 -6.18 -1.18 27.12
N GLN A 166 -7.28 -0.47 26.93
CA GLN A 166 -7.92 -0.31 25.62
C GLN A 166 -7.00 0.44 24.64
N LEU A 167 -6.37 1.53 25.08
CA LEU A 167 -5.39 2.28 24.30
C LEU A 167 -4.16 1.42 23.95
N MET A 168 -3.69 0.57 24.87
CA MET A 168 -2.62 -0.39 24.60
C MET A 168 -3.03 -1.42 23.53
N THR A 169 -4.25 -1.96 23.61
CA THR A 169 -4.78 -2.88 22.58
C THR A 169 -4.90 -2.17 21.21
N ALA A 170 -5.38 -0.93 21.19
CA ALA A 170 -5.47 -0.14 19.95
C ALA A 170 -4.07 0.11 19.34
N LEU A 171 -3.08 0.47 20.17
CA LEU A 171 -1.70 0.66 19.75
C LEU A 171 -1.07 -0.64 19.23
N ASP A 172 -1.26 -1.75 19.94
CA ASP A 172 -0.77 -3.07 19.51
C ASP A 172 -1.35 -3.47 18.15
N ALA A 173 -2.66 -3.27 17.95
CA ALA A 173 -3.29 -3.52 16.66
C ALA A 173 -2.70 -2.63 15.57
N ALA A 174 -2.58 -1.32 15.81
CA ALA A 174 -2.04 -0.38 14.83
C ALA A 174 -0.59 -0.69 14.45
N LEU A 175 0.27 -1.00 15.43
CA LEU A 175 1.67 -1.36 15.19
C LEU A 175 1.83 -2.71 14.48
N ARG A 176 0.89 -3.64 14.65
CA ARG A 176 0.92 -4.94 13.94
C ARG A 176 0.46 -4.83 12.50
N VAL A 177 -0.46 -3.91 12.21
CA VAL A 177 -0.98 -3.65 10.86
C VAL A 177 0.08 -3.02 9.95
N GLU A 178 1.09 -2.33 10.50
CA GLU A 178 2.19 -1.75 9.71
C GLU A 178 3.51 -2.54 9.74
N CYS A 179 4.07 -2.76 8.55
CA CYS A 179 5.47 -3.13 8.26
C CYS A 179 5.92 -4.59 8.51
N GLY A 180 5.15 -5.58 8.06
CA GLY A 180 5.68 -6.88 7.63
C GLY A 180 5.64 -6.96 6.10
N PRO A 181 6.50 -7.75 5.42
CA PRO A 181 6.34 -7.93 3.99
C PRO A 181 5.01 -8.65 3.73
N LEU A 182 4.16 -8.12 2.85
CA LEU A 182 2.94 -8.78 2.42
C LEU A 182 3.28 -10.15 1.87
N SER A 183 2.71 -11.19 2.46
CA SER A 183 2.86 -12.56 1.99
C SER A 183 1.88 -12.86 0.86
N ARG A 184 2.11 -13.98 0.15
CA ARG A 184 1.13 -14.52 -0.81
C ARG A 184 -0.26 -14.71 -0.19
N ARG A 185 -0.32 -15.12 1.09
CA ARG A 185 -1.58 -15.35 1.81
C ARG A 185 -2.35 -14.04 1.99
N ASP A 186 -1.66 -12.97 2.38
CA ASP A 186 -2.27 -11.65 2.60
C ASP A 186 -2.82 -11.08 1.29
N LEU A 187 -2.08 -11.23 0.19
CA LEU A 187 -2.52 -10.82 -1.14
C LEU A 187 -3.75 -11.62 -1.60
N CYS A 188 -3.76 -12.95 -1.43
CA CYS A 188 -4.91 -13.78 -1.77
C CYS A 188 -6.17 -13.38 -0.96
N ALA A 189 -6.03 -13.16 0.35
CA ALA A 189 -7.12 -12.70 1.20
C ALA A 189 -7.61 -11.30 0.80
N GLY A 190 -6.69 -10.40 0.42
CA GLY A 190 -7.02 -9.08 -0.09
C GLY A 190 -7.83 -9.12 -1.39
N PHE A 191 -7.42 -9.93 -2.36
CA PHE A 191 -8.17 -10.09 -3.62
C PHE A 191 -9.54 -10.74 -3.39
N GLU A 192 -9.63 -11.66 -2.44
CA GLU A 192 -10.91 -12.25 -2.02
C GLU A 192 -11.83 -11.21 -1.40
N ALA A 193 -11.35 -10.42 -0.43
CA ALA A 193 -12.10 -9.38 0.23
C ALA A 193 -12.55 -8.27 -0.74
N LEU A 194 -11.72 -7.93 -1.73
CA LEU A 194 -12.06 -7.00 -2.82
C LEU A 194 -13.16 -7.56 -3.76
N GLY A 195 -13.43 -8.86 -3.69
CA GLY A 195 -14.47 -9.52 -4.46
C GLY A 195 -14.03 -9.94 -5.86
N LEU A 196 -12.73 -10.18 -6.09
CA LEU A 196 -12.24 -10.68 -7.38
C LEU A 196 -12.79 -12.09 -7.64
N PRO A 197 -13.58 -12.33 -8.71
CA PRO A 197 -14.18 -13.64 -8.94
C PRO A 197 -13.16 -14.69 -9.41
N VAL A 198 -13.35 -15.93 -8.96
CA VAL A 198 -12.62 -17.09 -9.50
C VAL A 198 -13.02 -17.28 -10.97
N GLY A 199 -12.06 -17.59 -11.83
CA GLY A 199 -12.26 -17.79 -13.27
C GLY A 199 -12.42 -16.50 -14.07
N ALA A 200 -12.31 -15.32 -13.44
CA ALA A 200 -12.48 -14.06 -14.16
C ALA A 200 -11.37 -13.80 -15.17
N THR A 201 -11.72 -13.07 -16.22
CA THR A 201 -10.76 -12.34 -17.05
C THR A 201 -10.60 -10.95 -16.48
N VAL A 202 -9.37 -10.54 -16.18
CA VAL A 202 -9.09 -9.27 -15.50
C VAL A 202 -7.95 -8.54 -16.20
N ILE A 203 -8.18 -7.27 -16.53
CA ILE A 203 -7.10 -6.35 -16.90
C ILE A 203 -6.60 -5.61 -15.67
N VAL A 204 -5.29 -5.56 -15.49
CA VAL A 204 -4.66 -5.07 -14.26
C VAL A 204 -3.73 -3.89 -14.54
N HIS A 205 -3.91 -2.83 -13.75
CA HIS A 205 -3.00 -1.70 -13.65
C HIS A 205 -2.46 -1.66 -12.22
N ALA A 206 -1.14 -1.61 -12.05
CA ALA A 206 -0.56 -1.78 -10.71
C ALA A 206 0.65 -0.88 -10.46
N SER A 207 0.73 -0.37 -9.22
CA SER A 207 1.93 0.23 -8.65
C SER A 207 2.43 -0.65 -7.51
N LEU A 208 3.54 -1.37 -7.73
CA LEU A 208 4.07 -2.30 -6.72
C LEU A 208 4.46 -1.58 -5.42
N SER A 209 5.02 -0.37 -5.52
CA SER A 209 5.44 0.41 -4.36
C SER A 209 4.29 0.83 -3.46
N ALA A 210 3.07 0.95 -4.00
CA ALA A 210 1.88 1.32 -3.23
C ALA A 210 1.47 0.25 -2.22
N PHE A 211 1.88 -1.01 -2.41
CA PHE A 211 1.60 -2.10 -1.46
C PHE A 211 2.45 -2.04 -0.19
N GLY A 212 3.52 -1.24 -0.17
CA GLY A 212 4.59 -1.34 0.81
C GLY A 212 5.56 -2.47 0.46
N ARG A 213 6.11 -3.16 1.46
CA ARG A 213 7.02 -4.30 1.24
C ARG A 213 6.21 -5.54 0.88
N VAL A 214 6.55 -6.23 -0.21
CA VAL A 214 5.95 -7.51 -0.62
C VAL A 214 7.01 -8.59 -0.60
N ASP A 215 6.78 -9.69 0.12
CA ASP A 215 7.71 -10.83 0.12
C ASP A 215 7.75 -11.45 -1.28
N GLY A 216 8.94 -11.66 -1.85
CA GLY A 216 9.10 -12.11 -3.24
C GLY A 216 8.66 -11.10 -4.32
N GLY A 217 8.35 -9.86 -3.94
CA GLY A 217 8.06 -8.76 -4.86
C GLY A 217 6.89 -9.05 -5.82
N VAL A 218 7.06 -8.64 -7.09
CA VAL A 218 5.99 -8.74 -8.09
C VAL A 218 5.61 -10.18 -8.43
N ALA A 219 6.55 -11.13 -8.33
CA ALA A 219 6.27 -12.53 -8.60
C ALA A 219 5.19 -13.07 -7.63
N THR A 220 5.22 -12.63 -6.38
CA THR A 220 4.20 -12.98 -5.38
C THR A 220 2.85 -12.33 -5.68
N VAL A 221 2.83 -11.08 -6.15
CA VAL A 221 1.59 -10.41 -6.58
C VAL A 221 0.94 -11.16 -7.76
N LEU A 222 1.72 -11.45 -8.81
CA LEU A 222 1.25 -12.20 -9.97
C LEU A 222 0.81 -13.62 -9.59
N GLY A 223 1.57 -14.30 -8.74
CA GLY A 223 1.26 -15.64 -8.24
C GLY A 223 -0.02 -15.67 -7.40
N ALA A 224 -0.23 -14.69 -6.51
CA ALA A 224 -1.45 -14.56 -5.72
C ALA A 224 -2.66 -14.26 -6.61
N LEU A 225 -2.50 -13.39 -7.61
CA LEU A 225 -3.56 -13.09 -8.57
C LEU A 225 -3.98 -14.32 -9.37
N ARG A 226 -3.00 -15.05 -9.96
CA ARG A 226 -3.27 -16.31 -10.69
C ARG A 226 -3.89 -17.36 -9.79
N HIS A 227 -3.45 -17.45 -8.53
CA HIS A 227 -4.05 -18.37 -7.56
C HIS A 227 -5.51 -18.03 -7.27
N ARG A 228 -5.84 -16.74 -7.06
CA ARG A 228 -7.22 -16.30 -6.82
C ARG A 228 -8.12 -16.57 -8.01
N LEU A 229 -7.64 -16.32 -9.23
CA LEU A 229 -8.42 -16.56 -10.44
C LEU A 229 -8.53 -18.06 -10.78
N GLY A 230 -7.57 -18.88 -10.36
CA GLY A 230 -7.55 -20.31 -10.67
C GLY A 230 -7.26 -20.61 -12.16
N PRO A 231 -7.37 -21.87 -12.59
CA PRO A 231 -6.93 -22.31 -13.92
C PRO A 231 -7.78 -21.78 -15.09
N GLN A 232 -9.01 -21.31 -14.81
CA GLN A 232 -9.89 -20.71 -15.82
C GLN A 232 -9.70 -19.19 -15.94
N GLY A 233 -8.91 -18.60 -15.04
CA GLY A 233 -8.65 -17.18 -14.98
C GLY A 233 -7.70 -16.68 -16.07
N THR A 234 -7.94 -15.46 -16.56
CA THR A 234 -7.04 -14.80 -17.51
C THR A 234 -6.60 -13.43 -16.96
N VAL A 235 -5.29 -13.22 -16.84
CA VAL A 235 -4.67 -11.94 -16.45
C VAL A 235 -4.24 -11.20 -17.70
N VAL A 236 -4.62 -9.94 -17.83
CA VAL A 236 -4.23 -9.05 -18.92
C VAL A 236 -3.60 -7.79 -18.35
N VAL A 237 -2.58 -7.28 -19.03
CA VAL A 237 -1.87 -6.05 -18.63
C VAL A 237 -1.59 -5.20 -19.87
N PRO A 238 -1.67 -3.87 -19.77
CA PRO A 238 -1.13 -2.98 -20.80
C PRO A 238 0.38 -3.19 -20.94
N ALA A 239 0.84 -3.32 -22.18
CA ALA A 239 2.25 -3.46 -22.54
C ALA A 239 2.66 -2.35 -23.51
N PHE A 240 2.31 -1.10 -23.18
CA PHE A 240 2.59 0.06 -24.01
C PHE A 240 4.09 0.32 -24.06
N THR A 241 4.60 0.69 -25.23
CA THR A 241 6.04 0.90 -25.47
C THR A 241 6.50 2.32 -25.17
N GLY A 242 5.58 3.20 -24.73
CA GLY A 242 5.92 4.58 -24.37
C GLY A 242 6.48 5.35 -25.57
N ASP A 243 7.67 5.89 -25.41
CA ASP A 243 8.37 6.67 -26.44
C ASP A 243 9.36 5.84 -27.27
N GLU A 244 9.58 4.56 -26.93
CA GLU A 244 10.50 3.67 -27.64
C GLU A 244 10.11 3.48 -29.11
N VAL A 245 8.80 3.37 -29.39
CA VAL A 245 8.28 3.12 -30.75
C VAL A 245 7.42 4.30 -31.18
N ARG A 246 7.98 5.51 -31.14
CA ARG A 246 7.30 6.77 -31.48
C ARG A 246 8.18 7.61 -32.40
N ASP A 247 7.57 8.44 -33.25
CA ASP A 247 8.25 9.54 -33.93
C ASP A 247 8.81 10.55 -32.89
N PRO A 248 10.15 10.68 -32.74
CA PRO A 248 10.75 11.62 -31.80
C PRO A 248 10.65 13.07 -32.27
N HIS A 249 10.26 13.30 -33.52
CA HIS A 249 10.20 14.62 -34.15
C HIS A 249 8.79 14.90 -34.74
N PRO A 250 7.75 14.95 -33.89
CA PRO A 250 6.39 15.23 -34.34
C PRO A 250 6.33 16.60 -35.02
N GLY A 251 5.83 16.63 -36.26
CA GLY A 251 5.71 17.84 -37.08
C GLY A 251 6.97 18.22 -37.88
N ALA A 252 8.09 17.53 -37.70
CA ALA A 252 9.28 17.74 -38.53
C ALA A 252 9.12 17.08 -39.92
N GLY A 253 9.79 17.66 -40.93
CA GLY A 253 9.77 17.19 -42.31
C GLY A 253 10.37 15.79 -42.52
N ALA A 254 10.42 15.37 -43.78
CA ALA A 254 10.94 14.05 -44.18
C ALA A 254 12.41 13.84 -43.74
N ASP A 255 13.19 14.91 -43.65
CA ASP A 255 14.64 14.87 -43.34
C ASP A 255 14.97 14.66 -41.86
N ALA A 256 13.98 14.66 -40.96
CA ALA A 256 14.25 14.42 -39.54
C ALA A 256 14.73 12.98 -39.33
N ASP A 257 15.82 12.83 -38.57
CA ASP A 257 16.41 11.51 -38.31
C ASP A 257 15.50 10.68 -37.43
N ARG A 258 15.01 9.58 -38.01
CA ARG A 258 14.13 8.60 -37.37
C ARG A 258 14.73 7.19 -37.40
N SER A 259 15.99 7.08 -37.82
CA SER A 259 16.67 5.79 -38.05
C SER A 259 16.85 4.99 -36.75
N GLY A 260 17.01 5.67 -35.61
CA GLY A 260 17.19 5.07 -34.30
C GLY A 260 15.94 4.44 -33.68
N VAL A 261 14.73 4.68 -34.23
CA VAL A 261 13.48 4.14 -33.65
C VAL A 261 13.34 2.66 -34.02
N PRO A 262 13.27 1.71 -33.07
CA PRO A 262 13.13 0.30 -33.37
C PRO A 262 11.78 -0.05 -34.01
N LEU A 263 11.75 -1.13 -34.81
CA LEU A 263 10.49 -1.78 -35.17
C LEU A 263 9.95 -2.53 -33.95
N PHE A 264 8.63 -2.56 -33.80
CA PHE A 264 8.01 -3.36 -32.76
C PHE A 264 8.29 -4.85 -32.95
N HIS A 265 8.59 -5.53 -31.85
CA HIS A 265 8.66 -6.98 -31.78
C HIS A 265 8.18 -7.46 -30.41
N ASP A 266 7.79 -8.73 -30.34
CA ASP A 266 7.16 -9.30 -29.14
C ASP A 266 7.99 -9.11 -27.85
N ARG A 267 9.31 -9.24 -27.96
CA ARG A 267 10.28 -9.10 -26.86
C ARG A 267 10.69 -7.66 -26.51
N LEU A 268 10.12 -6.65 -27.18
CA LEU A 268 10.52 -5.27 -26.93
C LEU A 268 10.18 -4.89 -25.48
N PRO A 269 11.12 -4.31 -24.71
CA PRO A 269 10.87 -3.94 -23.32
C PRO A 269 9.78 -2.86 -23.22
N ILE A 270 9.21 -2.74 -22.02
CA ILE A 270 8.18 -1.73 -21.69
C ILE A 270 8.52 -1.03 -20.39
N LEU A 271 8.08 0.22 -20.25
CA LEU A 271 8.20 1.02 -19.03
C LEU A 271 6.82 1.19 -18.35
N MET A 272 6.10 0.09 -18.15
CA MET A 272 4.72 0.10 -17.60
C MET A 272 4.62 -0.44 -16.16
N GLY A 273 5.75 -0.59 -15.48
CA GLY A 273 5.82 -1.06 -14.09
C GLY A 273 6.10 -2.56 -13.98
N ALA A 274 6.33 -3.00 -12.74
CA ALA A 274 6.84 -4.34 -12.47
C ALA A 274 5.89 -5.47 -12.92
N LEU A 275 4.57 -5.27 -12.77
CA LEU A 275 3.60 -6.33 -13.07
C LEU A 275 3.50 -6.63 -14.57
N PRO A 276 3.35 -5.64 -15.46
CA PRO A 276 3.47 -5.89 -16.90
C PRO A 276 4.79 -6.56 -17.29
N THR A 277 5.93 -6.10 -16.74
CA THR A 277 7.24 -6.72 -16.99
C THR A 277 7.29 -8.19 -16.58
N ALA A 278 6.73 -8.53 -15.41
CA ALA A 278 6.65 -9.91 -14.94
C ALA A 278 5.78 -10.79 -15.85
N VAL A 279 4.68 -10.25 -16.37
CA VAL A 279 3.83 -10.95 -17.35
C VAL A 279 4.57 -11.16 -18.67
N LEU A 280 5.32 -10.17 -19.18
CA LEU A 280 6.10 -10.34 -20.41
C LEU A 280 7.23 -11.38 -20.27
N ALA A 281 7.73 -11.59 -19.05
CA ALA A 281 8.77 -12.56 -18.76
C ALA A 281 8.25 -14.00 -18.64
N ASP A 282 6.94 -14.19 -18.51
CA ASP A 282 6.33 -15.52 -18.44
C ASP A 282 6.35 -16.19 -19.84
N PRO A 283 6.87 -17.42 -19.98
CA PRO A 283 6.99 -18.08 -21.28
C PRO A 283 5.66 -18.40 -21.95
N ASP A 284 4.57 -18.51 -21.18
CA ASP A 284 3.24 -18.83 -21.69
C ASP A 284 2.45 -17.57 -22.08
N ARG A 285 3.03 -16.38 -21.91
CA ARG A 285 2.36 -15.12 -22.23
C ARG A 285 2.17 -14.96 -23.74
N LEU A 286 1.05 -14.33 -24.11
CA LEU A 286 0.83 -13.81 -25.46
C LEU A 286 0.79 -12.28 -25.42
N ARG A 287 1.21 -11.64 -26.52
CA ARG A 287 1.20 -10.18 -26.68
C ARG A 287 0.50 -9.82 -27.98
N SER A 288 -0.33 -8.79 -27.96
CA SER A 288 -0.89 -8.23 -29.19
C SER A 288 0.17 -7.46 -29.98
N SER A 289 -0.09 -7.25 -31.27
CA SER A 289 0.92 -6.77 -32.24
C SER A 289 1.04 -5.25 -32.36
N HIS A 290 0.26 -4.46 -31.61
CA HIS A 290 0.26 -3.02 -31.83
C HIS A 290 1.56 -2.35 -31.36
N PRO A 291 2.25 -1.56 -32.23
CA PRO A 291 3.57 -1.02 -31.92
C PRO A 291 3.67 -0.15 -30.67
N GLN A 292 2.60 0.57 -30.34
CA GLN A 292 2.57 1.54 -29.23
C GLN A 292 1.67 1.17 -28.05
N ALA A 293 0.70 0.28 -28.27
CA ALA A 293 -0.45 0.11 -27.39
C ALA A 293 -0.79 -1.37 -27.16
N SER A 294 0.19 -2.25 -27.34
CA SER A 294 -0.02 -3.69 -27.14
C SER A 294 -0.48 -4.01 -25.72
N VAL A 295 -1.16 -5.13 -25.56
CA VAL A 295 -1.46 -5.77 -24.27
C VAL A 295 -0.77 -7.13 -24.21
N ALA A 296 -0.48 -7.60 -23.01
CA ALA A 296 -0.02 -8.96 -22.77
C ALA A 296 -1.02 -9.72 -21.91
N ALA A 297 -1.18 -11.01 -22.16
CA ALA A 297 -2.16 -11.86 -21.50
C ALA A 297 -1.60 -13.23 -21.12
N LEU A 298 -2.08 -13.75 -19.98
CA LEU A 298 -1.79 -15.08 -19.44
C LEU A 298 -3.10 -15.76 -19.04
N GLY A 299 -3.34 -16.96 -19.56
CA GLY A 299 -4.55 -17.74 -19.25
C GLY A 299 -5.26 -18.26 -20.51
N PRO A 300 -6.38 -18.98 -20.34
CA PRO A 300 -7.04 -19.69 -21.44
C PRO A 300 -7.58 -18.76 -22.55
N LEU A 301 -7.90 -17.50 -22.23
CA LEU A 301 -8.41 -16.54 -23.22
C LEU A 301 -7.31 -15.63 -23.81
N ALA A 302 -6.05 -15.82 -23.43
CA ALA A 302 -4.95 -14.96 -23.88
C ALA A 302 -4.88 -14.86 -25.41
N ARG A 303 -5.00 -15.99 -26.12
CA ARG A 303 -4.92 -16.03 -27.58
C ARG A 303 -6.03 -15.22 -28.25
N ASP A 304 -7.25 -15.36 -27.74
CA ASP A 304 -8.42 -14.67 -28.27
C ASP A 304 -8.30 -13.16 -28.07
N ILE A 305 -7.91 -12.74 -26.86
CA ILE A 305 -7.75 -11.32 -26.48
C ILE A 305 -6.64 -10.64 -27.30
N THR A 306 -5.52 -11.33 -27.54
CA THR A 306 -4.37 -10.73 -28.23
C THR A 306 -4.38 -10.91 -29.74
N ALA A 307 -5.36 -11.62 -30.31
CA ALA A 307 -5.35 -12.03 -31.72
C ALA A 307 -5.40 -10.86 -32.69
N ARG A 308 -6.11 -9.78 -32.34
CA ARG A 308 -6.37 -8.65 -33.23
C ARG A 308 -6.19 -7.34 -32.49
N GLN A 309 -5.52 -6.39 -33.14
CA GLN A 309 -5.45 -5.02 -32.70
C GLN A 309 -5.26 -4.09 -33.91
N PRO A 310 -6.23 -3.20 -34.19
CA PRO A 310 -6.11 -2.21 -35.25
C PRO A 310 -4.97 -1.22 -35.01
N LEU A 311 -4.41 -0.67 -36.09
CA LEU A 311 -3.40 0.40 -36.00
C LEU A 311 -4.04 1.75 -35.60
N ALA A 312 -5.16 2.10 -36.24
CA ALA A 312 -5.97 3.26 -35.85
C ALA A 312 -6.89 2.88 -34.70
N TYR A 313 -7.11 3.80 -33.74
CA TYR A 313 -7.94 3.54 -32.57
C TYR A 313 -7.54 2.25 -31.85
N ALA A 314 -6.26 2.17 -31.47
CA ALA A 314 -5.61 0.94 -31.01
C ALA A 314 -6.24 0.32 -29.76
N VAL A 315 -7.03 1.08 -29.02
CA VAL A 315 -7.78 0.66 -27.83
C VAL A 315 -9.30 0.73 -28.03
N GLY A 316 -9.78 0.98 -29.25
CA GLY A 316 -11.19 1.10 -29.61
C GLY A 316 -11.78 -0.18 -30.20
N HIS A 317 -12.77 -0.05 -31.08
CA HIS A 317 -13.42 -1.20 -31.72
C HIS A 317 -12.43 -2.16 -32.40
N GLY A 318 -12.65 -3.46 -32.22
CA GLY A 318 -11.78 -4.53 -32.74
C GLY A 318 -10.45 -4.69 -32.00
N SER A 319 -10.19 -3.91 -30.95
CA SER A 319 -8.99 -4.02 -30.12
C SER A 319 -9.14 -5.06 -29.00
N PRO A 320 -8.05 -5.41 -28.29
CA PRO A 320 -8.14 -6.22 -27.09
C PRO A 320 -9.06 -5.64 -26.01
N PHE A 321 -9.21 -4.32 -25.93
CA PHE A 321 -10.12 -3.67 -24.98
C PHE A 321 -11.59 -3.92 -25.32
N ASP A 322 -11.92 -3.88 -26.62
CA ASP A 322 -13.24 -4.26 -27.13
C ASP A 322 -13.55 -5.71 -26.79
N ARG A 323 -12.59 -6.62 -27.07
CA ARG A 323 -12.74 -8.03 -26.76
C ARG A 323 -12.91 -8.31 -25.26
N LEU A 324 -12.15 -7.62 -24.42
CA LEU A 324 -12.29 -7.71 -22.96
C LEU A 324 -13.67 -7.25 -22.48
N HIS A 325 -14.21 -6.17 -23.05
CA HIS A 325 -15.55 -5.68 -22.75
C HIS A 325 -16.64 -6.69 -23.18
N GLU A 326 -16.53 -7.25 -24.39
CA GLU A 326 -17.42 -8.31 -24.87
C GLU A 326 -17.41 -9.55 -23.95
N LEU A 327 -16.25 -9.91 -23.41
CA LEU A 327 -16.10 -11.04 -22.49
C LEU A 327 -16.62 -10.75 -21.06
N GLY A 328 -17.03 -9.52 -20.75
CA GLY A 328 -17.42 -9.14 -19.39
C GLY A 328 -16.21 -9.17 -18.44
N ALA A 329 -15.05 -8.72 -18.92
CA ALA A 329 -13.84 -8.68 -18.11
C ALA A 329 -13.98 -7.71 -16.92
N HIS A 330 -13.16 -7.92 -15.91
CA HIS A 330 -13.00 -7.01 -14.78
C HIS A 330 -11.83 -6.06 -15.02
N ILE A 331 -11.93 -4.84 -14.50
CA ILE A 331 -10.83 -3.88 -14.44
C ILE A 331 -10.36 -3.81 -12.99
N LEU A 332 -9.07 -4.06 -12.77
CA LEU A 332 -8.44 -4.08 -11.45
C LEU A 332 -7.33 -3.03 -11.37
N LEU A 333 -7.54 -2.02 -10.52
CA LEU A 333 -6.54 -1.00 -10.23
C LEU A 333 -5.92 -1.29 -8.87
N LEU A 334 -4.61 -1.52 -8.83
CA LEU A 334 -3.85 -1.92 -7.65
C LEU A 334 -2.89 -0.81 -7.24
N GLY A 335 -3.26 0.01 -6.26
CA GLY A 335 -2.44 1.13 -5.80
C GLY A 335 -2.30 2.24 -6.84
N VAL A 336 -3.24 2.33 -7.78
CA VAL A 336 -3.31 3.39 -8.80
C VAL A 336 -4.74 3.89 -8.92
N GLY A 337 -4.89 5.17 -9.28
CA GLY A 337 -6.19 5.78 -9.54
C GLY A 337 -6.65 5.63 -10.99
N HIS A 338 -7.83 6.17 -11.28
CA HIS A 338 -8.44 6.13 -12.61
C HIS A 338 -7.63 6.87 -13.69
N ASN A 339 -6.71 7.76 -13.32
CA ASN A 339 -5.75 8.35 -14.27
C ASN A 339 -4.83 7.32 -14.95
N ARG A 340 -4.69 6.12 -14.37
CA ARG A 340 -3.94 5.00 -14.95
C ARG A 340 -4.82 3.93 -15.57
N ASN A 341 -6.15 4.10 -15.55
CA ASN A 341 -7.10 3.13 -16.10
C ASN A 341 -7.20 3.28 -17.63
N SER A 342 -6.43 2.48 -18.37
CA SER A 342 -6.43 2.53 -19.84
C SER A 342 -7.75 2.10 -20.49
N PHE A 343 -8.66 1.45 -19.75
CA PHE A 343 -9.99 1.10 -20.26
C PHE A 343 -10.88 2.33 -20.48
N LEU A 344 -10.58 3.46 -19.81
CA LEU A 344 -11.29 4.71 -20.08
C LEU A 344 -11.01 5.27 -21.48
N HIS A 345 -9.85 4.96 -22.08
CA HIS A 345 -9.60 5.29 -23.48
C HIS A 345 -10.49 4.46 -24.44
N TYR A 346 -10.85 3.23 -24.07
CA TYR A 346 -11.86 2.49 -24.82
C TYR A 346 -13.22 3.20 -24.73
N ALA A 347 -13.63 3.66 -23.54
CA ALA A 347 -14.86 4.45 -23.40
C ALA A 347 -14.84 5.74 -24.25
N GLU A 348 -13.70 6.45 -24.33
CA GLU A 348 -13.54 7.60 -25.23
C GLU A 348 -13.74 7.21 -26.70
N SER A 349 -13.27 6.04 -27.12
CA SER A 349 -13.40 5.62 -28.52
C SER A 349 -14.84 5.36 -28.95
N LEU A 350 -15.74 5.12 -27.99
CA LEU A 350 -17.17 4.84 -28.22
C LEU A 350 -18.02 6.11 -28.39
N ILE A 351 -17.48 7.28 -28.06
CA ILE A 351 -18.23 8.54 -28.14
C ILE A 351 -17.81 9.37 -29.35
N PRO A 352 -18.74 10.06 -30.02
CA PRO A 352 -18.45 10.74 -31.28
C PRO A 352 -17.62 12.03 -31.11
N ASN A 353 -17.68 12.69 -29.95
CA ASN A 353 -17.03 13.97 -29.66
C ASN A 353 -15.66 13.84 -28.94
N HIS A 354 -15.05 12.65 -28.93
CA HIS A 354 -13.76 12.40 -28.29
C HIS A 354 -12.65 13.32 -28.81
N ARG A 355 -11.66 13.59 -27.94
CA ARG A 355 -10.39 14.19 -28.38
C ARG A 355 -9.66 13.22 -29.27
N ARG A 356 -9.04 13.72 -30.35
CA ARG A 356 -8.25 12.92 -31.30
C ARG A 356 -6.80 13.32 -31.21
N LYS A 357 -5.92 12.34 -31.37
CA LYS A 357 -4.49 12.52 -31.60
C LYS A 357 -4.05 11.71 -32.81
N LEU A 358 -2.85 11.99 -33.29
CA LEU A 358 -2.19 11.18 -34.30
C LEU A 358 -1.10 10.35 -33.63
N ARG A 359 -1.04 9.07 -33.98
CA ARG A 359 0.09 8.20 -33.68
C ARG A 359 0.96 8.07 -34.90
N ARG A 360 2.26 8.13 -34.69
CA ARG A 360 3.29 7.88 -35.69
C ARG A 360 4.29 6.87 -35.15
N PHE A 361 4.50 5.80 -35.90
CA PHE A 361 5.42 4.73 -35.53
C PHE A 361 5.94 4.00 -36.77
N PRO A 362 7.14 3.38 -36.70
CA PRO A 362 7.62 2.53 -37.76
C PRO A 362 6.87 1.19 -37.74
N TYR A 363 6.58 0.67 -38.92
CA TYR A 363 5.91 -0.60 -39.14
C TYR A 363 6.57 -1.36 -40.28
N ALA A 364 6.49 -2.69 -40.27
CA ALA A 364 6.99 -3.52 -41.36
C ALA A 364 5.85 -3.90 -42.29
N VAL A 365 5.96 -3.54 -43.57
CA VAL A 365 5.04 -3.96 -44.64
C VAL A 365 5.88 -4.70 -45.67
N ASP A 366 5.58 -5.99 -45.89
CA ASP A 366 6.35 -6.86 -46.79
C ASP A 366 7.87 -6.88 -46.53
N GLY A 367 8.26 -6.74 -45.26
CA GLY A 367 9.66 -6.70 -44.82
C GLY A 367 10.31 -5.31 -44.88
N GLU A 368 9.64 -4.33 -45.48
CA GLU A 368 10.12 -2.95 -45.60
C GLU A 368 9.63 -2.09 -44.43
N ARG A 369 10.52 -1.24 -43.93
CA ARG A 369 10.19 -0.27 -42.86
C ARG A 369 9.43 0.90 -43.47
N VAL A 370 8.22 1.12 -43.00
CA VAL A 370 7.38 2.28 -43.36
C VAL A 370 6.99 3.06 -42.11
N TRP A 371 6.83 4.38 -42.24
CA TRP A 371 6.26 5.22 -41.19
C TRP A 371 4.75 5.31 -41.36
N VAL A 372 4.02 4.81 -40.36
CA VAL A 372 2.56 4.81 -40.36
C VAL A 372 2.08 5.97 -39.51
N GLU A 373 1.12 6.74 -40.04
CA GLU A 373 0.35 7.75 -39.31
C GLU A 373 -1.11 7.32 -39.25
N VAL A 374 -1.66 7.26 -38.04
CA VAL A 374 -3.05 6.82 -37.81
C VAL A 374 -3.71 7.63 -36.69
N PRO A 375 -5.04 7.86 -36.75
CA PRO A 375 -5.77 8.52 -35.68
C PRO A 375 -5.94 7.61 -34.45
N ASP A 376 -6.03 8.22 -33.28
CA ASP A 376 -6.42 7.58 -32.03
C ASP A 376 -7.13 8.56 -31.10
N VAL A 377 -7.67 8.07 -29.98
CA VAL A 377 -8.24 8.90 -28.91
C VAL A 377 -7.15 9.73 -28.21
N GLY A 378 -7.54 10.91 -27.74
CA GLY A 378 -6.68 11.88 -27.05
C GLY A 378 -6.19 11.40 -25.69
N ASP A 379 -5.52 12.30 -24.96
CA ASP A 379 -4.95 12.01 -23.64
C ASP A 379 -5.76 12.68 -22.53
N ASP A 380 -6.74 11.95 -21.99
CA ASP A 380 -7.65 12.43 -20.94
C ASP A 380 -7.31 11.94 -19.53
N ASN A 381 -6.17 11.24 -19.39
CA ASN A 381 -5.70 10.57 -18.18
C ASN A 381 -5.72 11.47 -16.95
N GLY A 382 -5.22 12.70 -17.07
CA GLY A 382 -5.19 13.67 -15.97
C GLY A 382 -6.39 14.61 -15.92
N ARG A 383 -7.24 14.62 -16.96
CA ARG A 383 -8.28 15.63 -17.15
C ARG A 383 -9.66 15.13 -16.74
N HIS A 384 -10.14 14.07 -17.38
CA HIS A 384 -11.49 13.56 -17.16
C HIS A 384 -11.52 12.25 -16.39
N PHE A 385 -10.48 11.42 -16.51
CA PHE A 385 -10.50 10.07 -15.93
C PHE A 385 -10.65 10.05 -14.40
N PRO A 386 -9.97 10.91 -13.61
CA PRO A 386 -10.16 10.94 -12.17
C PRO A 386 -11.61 11.29 -11.78
N GLY A 387 -12.19 12.29 -12.44
CA GLY A 387 -13.56 12.74 -12.16
C GLY A 387 -14.62 11.70 -12.56
N VAL A 388 -14.47 11.08 -13.73
CA VAL A 388 -15.37 9.99 -14.17
C VAL A 388 -15.25 8.77 -13.24
N GLY A 389 -14.03 8.46 -12.80
CA GLY A 389 -13.79 7.40 -11.82
C GLY A 389 -14.48 7.65 -10.48
N ALA A 390 -14.30 8.85 -9.91
CA ALA A 390 -14.93 9.23 -8.65
C ALA A 390 -16.47 9.18 -8.74
N GLU A 391 -17.06 9.71 -9.82
CA GLU A 391 -18.51 9.62 -10.03
C GLU A 391 -18.99 8.15 -10.16
N ALA A 392 -18.17 7.24 -10.72
CA ALA A 392 -18.49 5.82 -10.80
C ALA A 392 -18.39 5.11 -9.43
N GLU A 393 -17.46 5.52 -8.57
CA GLU A 393 -17.38 5.08 -7.17
C GLU A 393 -18.64 5.50 -6.39
N GLU A 394 -19.05 6.77 -6.51
CA GLU A 394 -20.28 7.28 -5.89
C GLU A 394 -21.54 6.56 -6.40
N ALA A 395 -21.55 6.17 -7.67
CA ALA A 395 -22.64 5.39 -8.27
C ALA A 395 -22.63 3.90 -7.88
N GLY A 396 -21.68 3.43 -7.07
CA GLY A 396 -21.57 2.05 -6.62
C GLY A 396 -21.09 1.07 -7.70
N LEU A 397 -20.50 1.55 -8.79
CA LEU A 397 -19.97 0.71 -9.88
C LEU A 397 -18.56 0.17 -9.60
N VAL A 398 -17.91 0.69 -8.57
CA VAL A 398 -16.53 0.37 -8.20
C VAL A 398 -16.50 -0.17 -6.78
N ARG A 399 -15.95 -1.37 -6.60
CA ARG A 399 -15.60 -1.89 -5.28
C ARG A 399 -14.23 -1.37 -4.88
N VAL A 400 -14.15 -0.71 -3.73
CA VAL A 400 -12.90 -0.19 -3.16
C VAL A 400 -12.50 -1.03 -1.96
N GLY A 401 -11.21 -1.32 -1.82
CA GLY A 401 -10.64 -2.03 -0.69
C GLY A 401 -9.15 -1.75 -0.53
N VAL A 402 -8.56 -2.24 0.55
CA VAL A 402 -7.13 -2.03 0.83
C VAL A 402 -6.42 -3.39 0.90
N ILE A 403 -5.28 -3.49 0.23
CA ILE A 403 -4.40 -4.67 0.28
C ILE A 403 -3.00 -4.20 0.70
N GLY A 404 -2.61 -4.52 1.94
CA GLY A 404 -1.45 -3.89 2.59
C GLY A 404 -1.64 -2.39 2.71
N ALA A 405 -0.76 -1.60 2.10
CA ALA A 405 -0.90 -0.14 2.03
C ALA A 405 -1.61 0.35 0.73
N ALA A 406 -1.91 -0.54 -0.22
CA ALA A 406 -2.44 -0.15 -1.51
C ALA A 406 -3.97 -0.04 -1.48
N GLU A 407 -4.50 1.14 -1.79
CA GLU A 407 -5.89 1.29 -2.17
C GLU A 407 -6.14 0.64 -3.54
N CYS A 408 -7.10 -0.26 -3.59
CA CYS A 408 -7.41 -1.11 -4.73
C CYS A 408 -8.86 -0.90 -5.16
N ARG A 409 -9.10 -0.97 -6.48
CA ARG A 409 -10.42 -0.83 -7.09
C ARG A 409 -10.71 -2.00 -8.02
N LEU A 410 -11.90 -2.54 -7.94
CA LEU A 410 -12.40 -3.59 -8.82
C LEU A 410 -13.75 -3.18 -9.40
N MET A 411 -13.89 -3.26 -10.72
CA MET A 411 -15.12 -2.91 -11.44
C MET A 411 -15.37 -3.87 -12.60
N ASP A 412 -16.64 -4.10 -12.92
CA ASP A 412 -17.05 -4.84 -14.12
C ASP A 412 -16.96 -3.89 -15.32
N SER A 413 -16.28 -4.33 -16.38
CA SER A 413 -16.05 -3.49 -17.57
C SER A 413 -17.35 -3.06 -18.26
N ARG A 414 -18.43 -3.85 -18.21
CA ARG A 414 -19.65 -3.52 -18.95
C ARG A 414 -20.37 -2.29 -18.37
N PRO A 415 -20.89 -2.33 -17.13
CA PRO A 415 -21.58 -1.19 -16.55
C PRO A 415 -20.65 0.01 -16.34
N PHE A 416 -19.36 -0.23 -16.05
CA PHE A 416 -18.39 0.85 -15.91
C PHE A 416 -18.18 1.62 -17.22
N ILE A 417 -18.06 0.94 -18.35
CA ILE A 417 -17.79 1.60 -19.64
C ILE A 417 -19.02 2.30 -20.19
N GLU A 418 -20.22 1.72 -20.01
CA GLU A 418 -21.47 2.42 -20.35
C GLU A 418 -21.59 3.74 -19.58
N PHE A 419 -21.33 3.70 -18.26
CA PHE A 419 -21.31 4.89 -17.42
C PHE A 419 -20.24 5.89 -17.86
N ALA A 420 -19.00 5.43 -18.05
CA ALA A 420 -17.87 6.27 -18.39
C ALA A 420 -18.06 6.95 -19.75
N ALA A 421 -18.51 6.24 -20.78
CA ALA A 421 -18.78 6.81 -22.10
C ALA A 421 -19.82 7.93 -22.01
N ARG A 422 -20.93 7.69 -21.30
CA ARG A 422 -21.95 8.71 -21.07
C ARG A 422 -21.38 9.95 -20.37
N ARG A 423 -20.62 9.79 -19.29
CA ARG A 423 -20.04 10.91 -18.54
C ARG A 423 -18.94 11.66 -19.29
N LEU A 424 -18.11 10.97 -20.05
CA LEU A 424 -17.13 11.59 -20.93
C LEU A 424 -17.81 12.45 -22.00
N ARG A 425 -18.88 11.92 -22.63
CA ARG A 425 -19.67 12.68 -23.61
C ARG A 425 -20.24 13.97 -23.00
N GLU A 426 -20.84 13.87 -21.81
CA GLU A 426 -21.43 15.02 -21.10
C GLU A 426 -20.36 16.06 -20.71
N ARG A 427 -19.20 15.63 -20.22
CA ARG A 427 -18.06 16.51 -19.88
C ARG A 427 -17.48 17.20 -21.10
N LEU A 428 -17.32 16.50 -22.21
CA LEU A 428 -16.80 17.08 -23.45
C LEU A 428 -17.80 18.05 -24.09
N ALA A 429 -19.11 17.75 -24.04
CA ALA A 429 -20.14 18.68 -24.49
C ALA A 429 -20.13 19.99 -23.69
N ALA A 430 -19.95 19.91 -22.36
CA ALA A 430 -19.77 21.09 -21.51
C ALA A 430 -18.50 21.91 -21.84
N GLU A 431 -17.50 21.30 -22.47
CA GLU A 431 -16.30 21.96 -23.00
C GLU A 431 -16.48 22.51 -24.42
N GLY A 432 -17.71 22.52 -24.96
CA GLY A 432 -18.01 22.99 -26.31
C GLY A 432 -17.65 22.00 -27.42
N ARG A 433 -17.35 20.74 -27.09
CA ARG A 433 -17.17 19.67 -28.07
C ARG A 433 -18.50 18.98 -28.32
N GLU A 434 -19.29 19.56 -29.21
CA GLU A 434 -20.57 18.98 -29.62
C GLU A 434 -20.38 17.70 -30.45
N THR A 435 -21.43 16.89 -30.49
CA THR A 435 -21.48 15.72 -31.36
C THR A 435 -21.67 16.22 -32.80
N PRO A 436 -20.85 15.79 -33.77
CA PRO A 436 -21.04 16.17 -35.17
C PRO A 436 -22.39 15.75 -35.74
#